data_AF-A0A8J4BLR4-F1
#
_entry.id   AF-A0A8J4BLR4-F1
#
_cell.length_a   1.000
_cell.length_b   1.000
_cell.length_c   1.000
_cell.angle_alpha   90.00
_cell.angle_beta   90.00
_cell.angle_gamma   90.00
#
_symmetry.space_group_name_H-M   'P 1'
#
loop_
_entity.id
_entity.type
_entity.pdbx_description
1 polymer ?
#
loop_
_entity_poly.entity_id
_entity_poly.type
_entity_poly.pdbx_seq_one_letter_code
_entity_poly.pdbx_strand_id
1 'polypeptide(L)'
;MTKMKHAAVTALLIAAAFVAAPLPSAAQNGTFPFFKCGGTPTPYSFPGSSASYRNGTFCSTLAVTPLKNASDPCAKADLRKIEVNINPACDVKNTIVKATINGVPTAVSPSFFVPAGAPEGSVALRLTQLGLGLGNDGDNICITLSAKTPGANACTNLESLCQAPPGAALGTCVAALVDTTLRCCAINEVSPVRPPPRLTCGYIHPRPTATAIFPLTIERRRCNALGTRMINDALNQSSLVGAVMDDRVKPFYNCSNNVIRACWAFNSPADGAKLQAWAKEVVVKWHDYASGLDQSNLCRPWLSGYQLDVVIGGVGTFPDVPLGDINADFTQDAPADEANTVCGPDMSKVDYPKCICNTTVFATRFGVDPWIYMYPGRKRTTTLYCFTVLVVNASDPTSPCGRTDKLFKAEIWGDDKQRQKLKGIAVKPAGAKILTYRSPSWGGPTEQTIKVSQLNWTPQQAHGAQVCLELDSTTDINSFCLYNFAKTCWINFFDESLACCPLYPSNVDPNNPYLPASGR
;
A
#
# COMPACT_ATOMS: atom_id res chain seq x y z
N MET A 1 24.94 -78.85 17.87
CA MET A 1 24.19 -78.65 19.12
C MET A 1 25.17 -78.54 20.27
N THR A 2 25.06 -77.44 21.02
CA THR A 2 25.58 -77.19 22.37
C THR A 2 27.06 -77.48 22.65
N LYS A 3 27.83 -76.41 22.85
CA LYS A 3 28.79 -76.30 23.96
C LYS A 3 29.14 -74.83 24.22
N MET A 4 28.72 -74.35 25.39
CA MET A 4 29.20 -73.14 26.05
C MET A 4 30.74 -73.13 26.14
N LYS A 5 31.36 -71.98 25.94
CA LYS A 5 32.65 -71.65 26.56
C LYS A 5 32.61 -70.21 27.07
N HIS A 6 32.80 -70.08 28.38
CA HIS A 6 33.15 -68.86 29.07
C HIS A 6 34.52 -68.38 28.58
N ALA A 7 34.68 -67.08 28.39
CA ALA A 7 35.98 -66.44 28.28
C ALA A 7 35.98 -65.15 29.12
N ALA A 8 36.76 -65.27 30.19
CA ALA A 8 37.29 -64.30 31.13
C ALA A 8 37.25 -62.81 30.71
N VAL A 9 36.65 -62.02 31.60
CA VAL A 9 36.90 -60.59 31.80
C VAL A 9 38.33 -60.42 32.29
N THR A 10 39.16 -59.67 31.56
CA THR A 10 40.43 -59.14 32.06
C THR A 10 40.38 -57.63 31.94
N ALA A 11 40.18 -56.95 33.07
CA ALA A 11 40.24 -55.50 33.19
C ALA A 11 41.71 -55.09 33.32
N LEU A 12 42.22 -54.34 32.33
CA LEU A 12 43.51 -53.67 32.40
C LEU A 12 43.27 -52.20 32.77
N LEU A 13 43.45 -51.89 34.06
CA LEU A 13 43.52 -50.53 34.59
C LEU A 13 44.88 -49.91 34.21
N ILE A 14 44.88 -48.99 33.23
CA ILE A 14 45.99 -48.04 33.04
C ILE A 14 45.52 -46.71 33.61
N ALA A 15 45.96 -46.42 34.84
CA ALA A 15 45.84 -45.11 35.45
C ALA A 15 46.88 -44.17 34.82
N ALA A 16 46.47 -43.38 33.82
CA ALA A 16 47.23 -42.21 33.40
C ALA A 16 46.78 -41.02 34.27
N ALA A 17 47.63 -40.65 35.23
CA ALA A 17 47.49 -39.43 36.00
C ALA A 17 47.67 -38.22 35.07
N PHE A 18 46.57 -37.59 34.65
CA PHE A 18 46.64 -36.24 34.13
C PHE A 18 46.85 -35.30 35.31
N VAL A 19 48.06 -34.74 35.38
CA VAL A 19 48.33 -33.54 36.17
C VAL A 19 47.36 -32.46 35.68
N ALA A 20 46.39 -32.12 36.52
CA ALA A 20 45.53 -30.96 36.31
C ALA A 20 46.42 -29.72 36.33
N ALA A 21 46.76 -29.21 35.14
CA ALA A 21 47.22 -27.84 35.04
C ALA A 21 46.10 -26.93 35.59
N PRO A 22 46.39 -25.98 36.49
CA PRO A 22 45.38 -25.06 36.98
C PRO A 22 44.78 -24.32 35.78
N LEU A 23 43.47 -24.50 35.57
CA LEU A 23 42.71 -23.66 34.65
C LEU A 23 42.92 -22.20 35.09
N PRO A 24 43.36 -21.29 34.21
CA PRO A 24 43.43 -19.88 34.56
C PRO A 24 42.00 -19.39 34.87
N SER A 25 41.75 -19.16 36.15
CA SER A 25 40.55 -18.53 36.68
C SER A 25 40.52 -17.03 36.32
N ALA A 26 39.39 -16.61 35.74
CA ALA A 26 38.66 -15.37 36.00
C ALA A 26 37.73 -15.12 34.80
N ALA A 27 36.45 -15.47 34.95
CA ALA A 27 35.39 -15.00 34.07
C ALA A 27 35.38 -13.46 34.11
N GLN A 28 35.42 -12.81 32.95
CA GLN A 28 35.14 -11.38 32.87
C GLN A 28 33.63 -11.17 32.83
N ASN A 29 33.12 -10.34 33.75
CA ASN A 29 31.88 -9.56 33.72
C ASN A 29 30.77 -10.01 32.75
N GLY A 30 30.22 -11.20 32.90
CA GLY A 30 28.86 -11.56 32.43
C GLY A 30 28.48 -11.28 30.97
N THR A 31 29.41 -10.91 30.10
CA THR A 31 29.17 -10.55 28.70
C THR A 31 29.77 -11.61 27.81
N PHE A 32 29.03 -11.97 26.76
CA PHE A 32 29.53 -12.90 25.74
C PHE A 32 30.77 -12.31 25.05
N PRO A 33 31.81 -13.12 24.76
CA PRO A 33 31.94 -14.54 25.08
C PRO A 33 32.26 -14.78 26.55
N PHE A 34 31.67 -15.83 27.12
CA PHE A 34 31.79 -16.15 28.55
C PHE A 34 33.13 -16.80 28.95
N PHE A 35 34.18 -16.53 28.18
CA PHE A 35 35.56 -16.95 28.39
C PHE A 35 36.49 -15.84 27.89
N LYS A 36 37.72 -15.79 28.40
CA LYS A 36 38.67 -14.73 28.02
C LYS A 36 38.99 -14.80 26.52
N CYS A 37 38.60 -13.78 25.77
CA CYS A 37 39.20 -13.47 24.47
C CYS A 37 40.33 -12.49 24.66
N GLY A 38 41.56 -12.96 24.47
CA GLY A 38 42.65 -12.03 24.18
C GLY A 38 42.30 -11.38 22.84
N GLY A 39 42.36 -10.05 22.73
CA GLY A 39 42.19 -9.33 21.46
C GLY A 39 43.37 -9.56 20.51
N THR A 40 43.75 -10.82 20.32
CA THR A 40 44.91 -11.27 19.58
C THR A 40 44.61 -11.17 18.08
N PRO A 41 45.60 -10.76 17.26
CA PRO A 41 45.47 -10.77 15.81
C PRO A 41 45.08 -12.17 15.31
N THR A 42 43.98 -12.24 14.56
CA THR A 42 43.41 -13.44 13.95
C THR A 42 43.27 -13.25 12.44
N PRO A 43 43.49 -14.28 11.62
CA PRO A 43 43.26 -14.19 10.19
C PRO A 43 41.77 -14.28 9.83
N TYR A 44 40.92 -14.75 10.75
CA TYR A 44 39.51 -15.04 10.46
C TYR A 44 38.58 -13.89 10.84
N SER A 45 37.67 -13.53 9.95
CA SER A 45 36.57 -12.61 10.25
C SER A 45 35.28 -12.96 9.49
N PHE A 46 34.16 -12.44 9.98
CA PHE A 46 32.92 -12.39 9.22
C PHE A 46 32.68 -10.94 8.80
N PRO A 47 32.50 -10.64 7.51
CA PRO A 47 32.29 -9.28 7.01
C PRO A 47 30.88 -8.79 7.34
N GLY A 48 30.60 -8.54 8.63
CA GLY A 48 29.49 -7.77 9.22
C GLY A 48 28.05 -8.17 8.87
N SER A 49 27.85 -9.06 7.91
CA SER A 49 26.59 -9.24 7.21
C SER A 49 26.35 -10.70 6.86
N SER A 50 25.12 -11.17 7.11
CA SER A 50 24.66 -12.50 6.69
C SER A 50 23.57 -12.40 5.64
N ALA A 51 23.67 -13.19 4.58
CA ALA A 51 22.62 -13.38 3.61
C ALA A 51 21.49 -14.27 4.20
N SER A 52 20.24 -13.81 4.08
CA SER A 52 19.05 -14.57 4.50
C SER A 52 18.36 -15.20 3.30
N TYR A 53 17.98 -16.48 3.42
CA TYR A 53 17.29 -17.26 2.41
C TYR A 53 15.89 -17.70 2.89
N ARG A 54 14.97 -17.97 1.95
CA ARG A 54 13.54 -18.22 2.22
C ARG A 54 13.24 -19.41 3.14
N ASN A 55 14.15 -20.37 3.27
CA ASN A 55 13.97 -21.60 4.05
C ASN A 55 14.49 -21.49 5.50
N GLY A 56 14.60 -20.26 6.05
CA GLY A 56 15.18 -20.03 7.36
C GLY A 56 16.69 -20.27 7.40
N THR A 57 17.37 -20.22 6.25
CA THR A 57 18.83 -20.35 6.16
C THR A 57 19.49 -18.99 6.16
N PHE A 58 20.53 -18.85 6.97
CA PHE A 58 21.33 -17.64 7.11
C PHE A 58 22.79 -18.00 6.88
N CYS A 59 23.44 -17.37 5.91
CA CYS A 59 24.82 -17.67 5.53
C CYS A 59 25.73 -16.46 5.77
N SER A 60 26.92 -16.72 6.30
CA SER A 60 28.00 -15.74 6.41
C SER A 60 29.23 -16.28 5.69
N THR A 61 29.92 -15.40 4.96
CA THR A 61 31.15 -15.76 4.26
C THR A 61 32.34 -15.60 5.20
N LEU A 62 33.15 -16.64 5.36
CA LEU A 62 34.40 -16.56 6.11
C LEU A 62 35.43 -15.78 5.29
N ALA A 63 35.95 -14.69 5.86
CA ALA A 63 37.10 -14.00 5.32
C ALA A 63 38.36 -14.46 6.05
N VAL A 64 39.39 -14.83 5.30
CA VAL A 64 40.69 -15.26 5.83
C VAL A 64 41.79 -14.34 5.29
N THR A 65 42.38 -13.56 6.19
CA THR A 65 43.52 -12.67 5.89
C THR A 65 44.75 -13.16 6.66
N PRO A 66 45.63 -13.97 6.04
CA PRO A 66 46.82 -14.51 6.71
C PRO A 66 47.72 -13.40 7.28
N LEU A 67 48.08 -13.54 8.55
CA LEU A 67 48.91 -12.57 9.26
C LEU A 67 50.40 -12.90 9.08
N LYS A 68 51.15 -12.00 8.44
CA LYS A 68 52.60 -12.15 8.27
C LYS A 68 53.31 -11.87 9.60
N ASN A 69 54.29 -12.72 9.96
CA ASN A 69 55.16 -12.57 11.14
C ASN A 69 54.48 -12.60 12.51
N ALA A 70 53.25 -13.13 12.61
CA ALA A 70 52.57 -13.27 13.89
C ALA A 70 53.08 -14.50 14.66
N SER A 71 53.45 -14.29 15.93
CA SER A 71 53.82 -15.34 16.89
C SER A 71 52.63 -15.86 17.70
N ASP A 72 51.46 -15.24 17.55
CA ASP A 72 50.27 -15.61 18.29
C ASP A 72 49.70 -16.96 17.81
N PRO A 73 49.31 -17.87 18.72
CA PRO A 73 48.65 -19.12 18.35
C PRO A 73 47.43 -18.95 17.44
N CYS A 74 46.63 -17.89 17.65
CA CYS A 74 45.47 -17.60 16.83
C CYS A 74 45.81 -17.16 15.40
N ALA A 75 47.05 -16.75 15.14
CA ALA A 75 47.46 -16.29 13.82
C ALA A 75 47.70 -17.42 12.81
N LYS A 76 47.87 -18.66 13.29
CA LYS A 76 48.23 -19.84 12.47
C LYS A 76 47.35 -21.05 12.73
N ALA A 77 46.42 -20.97 13.68
CA ALA A 77 45.61 -22.11 14.08
C ALA A 77 44.35 -22.24 13.21
N ASP A 78 43.96 -23.47 12.93
CA ASP A 78 42.66 -23.77 12.34
C ASP A 78 41.52 -23.48 13.34
N LEU A 79 40.35 -23.13 12.81
CA LEU A 79 39.14 -22.94 13.59
C LEU A 79 38.56 -24.29 14.01
N ARG A 80 38.45 -24.51 15.32
CA ARG A 80 37.86 -25.71 15.90
C ARG A 80 36.35 -25.59 16.05
N LYS A 81 35.89 -24.42 16.49
CA LYS A 81 34.47 -24.15 16.72
C LYS A 81 34.13 -22.66 16.58
N ILE A 82 32.85 -22.42 16.32
CA ILE A 82 32.21 -21.11 16.37
C ILE A 82 31.16 -21.18 17.47
N GLU A 83 31.13 -20.18 18.35
CA GLU A 83 30.08 -20.03 19.37
C GLU A 83 29.31 -18.76 19.09
N VAL A 84 27.98 -18.82 19.13
CA VAL A 84 27.10 -17.67 18.87
C VAL A 84 26.29 -17.37 20.13
N ASN A 85 26.22 -16.10 20.52
CA ASN A 85 25.37 -15.65 21.63
C ASN A 85 23.90 -15.71 21.22
N ILE A 86 23.08 -16.48 21.94
CA ILE A 86 21.69 -16.72 21.57
C ILE A 86 20.72 -16.36 22.69
N ASN A 87 19.50 -16.07 22.29
CA ASN A 87 18.38 -15.86 23.19
C ASN A 87 18.06 -17.18 23.92
N PRO A 88 18.10 -17.22 25.26
CA PRO A 88 17.82 -18.43 26.03
C PRO A 88 16.44 -19.05 25.77
N ALA A 89 15.46 -18.23 25.35
CA ALA A 89 14.14 -18.71 24.97
C ALA A 89 14.15 -19.65 23.75
N CYS A 90 15.26 -19.71 23.01
CA CYS A 90 15.43 -20.58 21.85
C CYS A 90 15.93 -21.98 22.19
N ASP A 91 16.47 -22.21 23.41
CA ASP A 91 16.88 -23.53 23.90
C ASP A 91 15.66 -24.35 24.33
N VAL A 92 14.77 -24.58 23.38
CA VAL A 92 13.56 -25.36 23.52
C VAL A 92 13.62 -26.54 22.57
N LYS A 93 13.02 -27.67 22.97
CA LYS A 93 13.01 -28.93 22.19
C LYS A 93 12.41 -28.80 20.78
N ASN A 94 11.76 -27.68 20.48
CA ASN A 94 11.08 -27.42 19.22
C ASN A 94 11.90 -26.58 18.23
N THR A 95 13.03 -26.00 18.64
CA THR A 95 13.95 -25.28 17.73
C THR A 95 14.93 -26.28 17.12
N ILE A 96 14.93 -26.41 15.80
CA ILE A 96 15.90 -27.22 15.05
C ILE A 96 16.92 -26.28 14.41
N VAL A 97 18.20 -26.59 14.62
CA VAL A 97 19.32 -25.89 13.98
C VAL A 97 20.15 -26.90 13.18
N LYS A 98 20.39 -26.60 11.91
CA LYS A 98 21.33 -27.33 11.04
C LYS A 98 22.42 -26.39 10.58
N ALA A 99 23.59 -26.92 10.24
CA ALA A 99 24.66 -26.14 9.63
C ALA A 99 25.19 -26.80 8.36
N THR A 100 25.64 -25.96 7.42
CA THR A 100 26.33 -26.39 6.21
C THR A 100 27.56 -25.50 5.95
N ILE A 101 28.54 -26.07 5.24
CA ILE A 101 29.68 -25.34 4.68
C ILE A 101 29.62 -25.53 3.17
N ASN A 102 29.51 -24.44 2.42
CA ASN A 102 29.33 -24.46 0.97
C ASN A 102 28.18 -25.40 0.51
N GLY A 103 27.09 -25.43 1.29
CA GLY A 103 25.92 -26.29 1.03
C GLY A 103 26.06 -27.73 1.51
N VAL A 104 27.24 -28.18 1.94
CA VAL A 104 27.46 -29.53 2.47
C VAL A 104 27.16 -29.56 3.98
N PRO A 105 26.32 -30.48 4.48
CA PRO A 105 26.05 -30.62 5.91
C PRO A 105 27.32 -30.82 6.75
N THR A 106 27.39 -30.16 7.90
CA THR A 106 28.49 -30.35 8.85
C THR A 106 28.47 -31.76 9.43
N ALA A 107 29.67 -32.32 9.71
CA ALA A 107 29.79 -33.67 10.30
C ALA A 107 29.14 -33.77 11.69
N VAL A 108 29.12 -32.65 12.42
CA VAL A 108 28.47 -32.53 13.72
C VAL A 108 27.37 -31.48 13.63
N SER A 109 26.17 -31.83 14.08
CA SER A 109 25.05 -30.91 14.16
C SER A 109 25.32 -29.79 15.16
N PRO A 110 24.85 -28.55 14.90
CA PRO A 110 24.88 -27.49 15.89
C PRO A 110 24.14 -27.89 17.16
N SER A 111 24.60 -27.38 18.31
CA SER A 111 23.99 -27.69 19.61
C SER A 111 23.93 -26.46 20.51
N PHE A 112 22.82 -26.34 21.24
CA PHE A 112 22.67 -25.40 22.32
C PHE A 112 23.38 -25.90 23.57
N PHE A 113 24.04 -25.01 24.30
CA PHE A 113 24.69 -25.35 25.55
C PHE A 113 24.83 -24.13 26.47
N VAL A 114 24.97 -24.39 27.76
CA VAL A 114 25.31 -23.37 28.77
C VAL A 114 26.83 -23.29 28.90
N PRO A 115 27.47 -22.15 28.58
CA PRO A 115 28.91 -22.02 28.67
C PRO A 115 29.41 -22.01 30.12
N ALA A 116 30.55 -22.65 30.36
CA ALA A 116 31.14 -22.72 31.70
C ALA A 116 31.54 -21.32 32.19
N GLY A 117 31.04 -20.90 33.35
CA GLY A 117 31.29 -19.57 33.91
C GLY A 117 30.39 -18.46 33.35
N ALA A 118 29.41 -18.78 32.50
CA ALA A 118 28.40 -17.83 32.07
C ALA A 118 27.41 -17.50 33.21
N PRO A 119 26.83 -16.29 33.24
CA PRO A 119 25.71 -15.96 34.13
C PRO A 119 24.55 -16.95 33.97
N GLU A 120 23.80 -17.16 35.04
CA GLU A 120 22.60 -17.99 35.01
C GLU A 120 21.63 -17.50 33.92
N GLY A 121 21.05 -18.46 33.18
CA GLY A 121 20.17 -18.19 32.05
C GLY A 121 20.90 -17.93 30.73
N SER A 122 22.23 -17.94 30.67
CA SER A 122 22.96 -17.77 29.40
C SER A 122 22.98 -19.05 28.56
N VAL A 123 22.78 -18.92 27.25
CA VAL A 123 22.90 -20.03 26.30
C VAL A 123 23.73 -19.58 25.10
N ALA A 124 24.55 -20.48 24.57
CA ALA A 124 25.26 -20.30 23.30
C ALA A 124 24.92 -21.42 22.31
N LEU A 125 24.92 -21.09 21.02
CA LEU A 125 24.89 -22.08 19.94
C LEU A 125 26.32 -22.44 19.56
N ARG A 126 26.65 -23.73 19.55
CA ARG A 126 27.97 -24.26 19.18
C ARG A 126 27.94 -24.91 17.80
N LEU A 127 28.85 -24.50 16.93
CA LEU A 127 29.20 -25.19 15.69
C LEU A 127 30.61 -25.74 15.84
N THR A 128 30.81 -27.06 15.75
CA THR A 128 32.12 -27.70 15.97
C THR A 128 32.52 -28.56 14.79
N GLN A 129 33.81 -28.91 14.71
CA GLN A 129 34.34 -29.83 13.69
C GLN A 129 34.04 -29.34 12.26
N LEU A 130 34.17 -28.02 12.06
CA LEU A 130 33.90 -27.39 10.77
C LEU A 130 35.03 -27.63 9.75
N GLY A 131 36.23 -28.01 10.21
CA GLY A 131 37.37 -28.26 9.33
C GLY A 131 37.85 -27.00 8.60
N LEU A 132 37.64 -25.82 9.21
CA LEU A 132 37.98 -24.53 8.63
C LEU A 132 39.40 -24.12 9.04
N GLY A 133 40.25 -23.86 8.07
CA GLY A 133 41.64 -23.44 8.23
C GLY A 133 42.00 -22.25 7.36
N LEU A 134 43.29 -21.97 7.20
CA LEU A 134 43.79 -20.81 6.44
C LEU A 134 43.45 -20.85 4.94
N GLY A 135 43.06 -22.01 4.41
CA GLY A 135 42.70 -22.19 2.99
C GLY A 135 41.22 -21.97 2.68
N ASN A 136 40.40 -21.62 3.67
CA ASN A 136 38.94 -21.56 3.55
C ASN A 136 38.42 -20.11 3.35
N ASP A 137 39.19 -19.25 2.71
CA ASP A 137 38.74 -17.91 2.34
C ASP A 137 37.58 -17.98 1.34
N GLY A 138 36.49 -17.27 1.64
CA GLY A 138 35.27 -17.28 0.82
C GLY A 138 34.30 -18.41 1.12
N ASP A 139 34.59 -19.31 2.07
CA ASP A 139 33.66 -20.38 2.43
C ASP A 139 32.38 -19.84 3.06
N ASN A 140 31.23 -20.34 2.60
CA ASN A 140 29.92 -19.96 3.11
C ASN A 140 29.49 -20.89 4.23
N ILE A 141 29.39 -20.34 5.43
CA ILE A 141 28.91 -21.04 6.62
C ILE A 141 27.46 -20.66 6.82
N CYS A 142 26.57 -21.64 6.70
CA CYS A 142 25.14 -21.42 6.81
C CYS A 142 24.55 -22.12 8.03
N ILE A 143 23.59 -21.48 8.69
CA ILE A 143 22.70 -22.12 9.67
C ILE A 143 21.27 -22.11 9.14
N THR A 144 20.55 -23.22 9.31
CA THR A 144 19.13 -23.32 8.96
C THR A 144 18.32 -23.52 10.23
N LEU A 145 17.33 -22.65 10.43
CA LEU A 145 16.43 -22.64 11.57
C LEU A 145 15.05 -23.11 11.15
N SER A 146 14.48 -24.05 11.90
CA SER A 146 13.10 -24.48 11.68
C SER A 146 12.43 -24.93 12.97
N ALA A 147 11.10 -24.85 12.99
CA ALA A 147 10.31 -25.45 14.05
C ALA A 147 10.20 -26.97 13.82
N LYS A 148 10.24 -27.75 14.89
CA LYS A 148 10.02 -29.21 14.84
C LYS A 148 8.63 -29.58 14.36
N THR A 149 7.63 -28.79 14.71
CA THR A 149 6.25 -28.88 14.24
C THR A 149 5.75 -27.49 13.86
N PRO A 150 4.91 -27.35 12.81
CA PRO A 150 4.33 -26.06 12.44
C PRO A 150 3.60 -25.39 13.62
N GLY A 151 3.84 -24.09 13.84
CA GLY A 151 3.20 -23.32 14.91
C GLY A 151 3.73 -23.56 16.33
N ALA A 152 4.75 -24.41 16.53
CA ALA A 152 5.38 -24.55 17.83
C ALA A 152 6.20 -23.31 18.20
N ASN A 153 6.26 -23.01 19.50
CA ASN A 153 7.20 -22.03 20.05
C ASN A 153 8.64 -22.49 19.73
N ALA A 154 9.27 -21.83 18.76
CA ALA A 154 10.60 -22.12 18.26
C ALA A 154 11.21 -20.86 17.62
N CYS A 155 12.53 -20.75 17.65
CA CYS A 155 13.23 -19.66 16.96
C CYS A 155 13.52 -20.06 15.52
N THR A 156 12.92 -19.35 14.56
CA THR A 156 12.98 -19.67 13.12
C THR A 156 13.70 -18.62 12.29
N ASN A 157 14.20 -17.57 12.92
CA ASN A 157 14.97 -16.50 12.28
C ASN A 157 16.06 -15.95 13.22
N LEU A 158 17.00 -15.16 12.70
CA LEU A 158 18.06 -14.57 13.54
C LEU A 158 17.53 -13.59 14.58
N GLU A 159 16.45 -12.84 14.30
CA GLU A 159 15.86 -11.89 15.25
C GLU A 159 15.37 -12.57 16.53
N SER A 160 14.78 -13.76 16.41
CA SER A 160 14.38 -14.59 17.54
C SER A 160 15.56 -15.34 18.16
N LEU A 161 16.49 -15.86 17.32
CA LEU A 161 17.62 -16.67 17.77
C LEU A 161 18.68 -15.88 18.53
N CYS A 162 19.10 -14.73 18.02
CA CYS A 162 20.32 -14.07 18.47
C CYS A 162 20.06 -13.11 19.63
N GLN A 163 20.91 -13.19 20.66
CA GLN A 163 20.92 -12.22 21.75
C GLN A 163 21.76 -11.02 21.31
N ALA A 164 21.12 -10.04 20.68
CA ALA A 164 21.78 -8.86 20.16
C ALA A 164 22.47 -8.04 21.28
N PRO A 165 23.67 -7.50 21.02
CA PRO A 165 24.35 -6.63 21.98
C PRO A 165 23.58 -5.30 22.15
N PRO A 166 23.71 -4.62 23.30
CA PRO A 166 23.03 -3.35 23.54
C PRO A 166 23.30 -2.32 22.44
N GLY A 167 22.23 -1.79 21.82
CA GLY A 167 22.32 -0.79 20.75
C GLY A 167 22.43 -1.35 19.33
N ALA A 168 22.61 -2.66 19.15
CA ALA A 168 22.60 -3.29 17.83
C ALA A 168 21.17 -3.57 17.33
N ALA A 169 21.02 -3.69 16.00
CA ALA A 169 19.75 -4.08 15.38
C ALA A 169 19.35 -5.50 15.78
N LEU A 170 18.04 -5.76 15.90
CA LEU A 170 17.51 -7.10 16.13
C LEU A 170 18.04 -8.08 15.08
N GLY A 171 18.34 -9.31 15.54
CA GLY A 171 18.95 -10.34 14.70
C GLY A 171 20.46 -10.20 14.51
N THR A 172 21.09 -9.15 15.03
CA THR A 172 22.56 -9.10 15.10
C THR A 172 23.07 -10.16 16.05
N CYS A 173 23.90 -11.06 15.54
CA CYS A 173 24.50 -12.17 16.28
C CYS A 173 25.94 -11.84 16.62
N VAL A 174 26.36 -12.11 17.85
CA VAL A 174 27.77 -12.04 18.25
C VAL A 174 28.35 -13.45 18.19
N ALA A 175 29.42 -13.63 17.42
CA ALA A 175 30.07 -14.92 17.21
C ALA A 175 31.53 -14.89 17.69
N ALA A 176 31.91 -15.83 18.54
CA ALA A 176 33.28 -16.06 18.97
C ALA A 176 33.90 -17.21 18.16
N LEU A 177 35.06 -16.94 17.57
CA LEU A 177 35.87 -17.92 16.83
C LEU A 177 36.89 -18.56 17.77
N VAL A 178 36.94 -19.88 17.83
CA VAL A 178 37.80 -20.61 18.76
C VAL A 178 38.70 -21.60 18.04
N ASP A 179 39.99 -21.57 18.36
CA ASP A 179 41.00 -22.43 17.75
C ASP A 179 41.02 -23.87 18.28
N THR A 180 41.91 -24.68 17.72
CA THR A 180 42.18 -26.06 18.15
C THR A 180 42.62 -26.19 19.61
N THR A 181 43.28 -25.16 20.16
CA THR A 181 43.76 -25.09 21.55
C THR A 181 42.74 -24.56 22.55
N LEU A 182 41.49 -24.33 22.12
CA LEU A 182 40.38 -23.77 22.90
C LEU A 182 40.55 -22.30 23.30
N ARG A 183 41.37 -21.54 22.58
CA ARG A 183 41.51 -20.09 22.73
C ARG A 183 40.55 -19.36 21.81
N CYS A 184 39.93 -18.31 22.34
CA CYS A 184 39.19 -17.37 21.51
C CYS A 184 40.15 -16.56 20.66
N CYS A 185 39.93 -16.52 19.35
CA CYS A 185 40.76 -15.80 18.40
C CYS A 185 40.09 -14.54 17.86
N ALA A 186 38.76 -14.52 17.72
CA ALA A 186 38.04 -13.36 17.22
C ALA A 186 36.64 -13.28 17.83
N ILE A 187 36.12 -12.06 17.94
CA ILE A 187 34.71 -11.79 18.16
C ILE A 187 34.22 -11.02 16.93
N ASN A 188 33.15 -11.50 16.32
CA ASN A 188 32.55 -10.89 15.14
C ASN A 188 31.09 -10.57 15.43
N GLU A 189 30.62 -9.41 14.98
CA GLU A 189 29.20 -9.08 14.90
C GLU A 189 28.73 -9.35 13.48
N VAL A 190 27.63 -10.09 13.36
CA VAL A 190 27.01 -10.43 12.08
C VAL A 190 25.57 -9.99 12.11
N SER A 191 25.23 -8.99 11.31
CA SER A 191 23.86 -8.51 11.16
C SER A 191 23.20 -9.13 9.93
N PRO A 192 21.89 -9.45 9.96
CA PRO A 192 21.19 -9.83 8.75
C PRO A 192 21.19 -8.67 7.75
N VAL A 193 21.53 -8.93 6.49
CA VAL A 193 21.24 -7.98 5.42
C VAL A 193 19.73 -7.93 5.28
N ARG A 194 19.09 -6.84 5.74
CA ARG A 194 17.67 -6.63 5.45
C ARG A 194 17.52 -6.48 3.94
N PRO A 195 16.64 -7.27 3.29
CA PRO A 195 16.40 -7.12 1.86
C PRO A 195 15.95 -5.68 1.54
N PRO A 196 16.15 -5.21 0.30
CA PRO A 196 15.62 -3.91 -0.13
C PRO A 196 14.11 -3.83 0.16
N PRO A 197 13.60 -2.71 0.69
CA PRO A 197 12.17 -2.54 0.93
C PRO A 197 11.40 -2.79 -0.37
N ARG A 198 10.39 -3.65 -0.30
CA ARG A 198 9.43 -3.85 -1.39
C ARG A 198 8.20 -3.01 -1.11
N LEU A 199 7.88 -2.14 -2.05
CA LEU A 199 6.71 -1.27 -1.93
C LEU A 199 5.46 -2.04 -2.40
N THR A 200 4.40 -1.90 -1.62
CA THR A 200 3.02 -2.22 -1.96
C THR A 200 2.29 -0.90 -2.20
N CYS A 201 1.47 -0.83 -3.25
CA CYS A 201 0.74 0.36 -3.62
C CYS A 201 -0.72 0.05 -3.91
N GLY A 202 -1.62 0.89 -3.41
CA GLY A 202 -2.98 0.99 -3.91
C GLY A 202 -3.06 1.99 -5.06
N TYR A 203 -3.91 1.69 -6.05
CA TYR A 203 -4.15 2.50 -7.24
C TYR A 203 -5.65 2.78 -7.39
N ILE A 204 -6.00 4.00 -7.78
CA ILE A 204 -7.33 4.37 -8.28
C ILE A 204 -7.12 4.99 -9.66
N HIS A 205 -7.67 4.37 -10.70
CA HIS A 205 -7.50 4.80 -12.08
C HIS A 205 -8.84 4.83 -12.82
N PRO A 206 -9.41 6.01 -13.05
CA PRO A 206 -10.46 6.20 -14.04
C PRO A 206 -9.90 6.14 -15.49
N ARG A 207 -10.22 5.09 -16.23
CA ARG A 207 -9.90 4.92 -17.66
C ARG A 207 -11.04 5.41 -18.54
N PRO A 208 -10.78 6.23 -19.56
CA PRO A 208 -11.82 6.63 -20.50
C PRO A 208 -12.30 5.39 -21.29
N THR A 209 -13.61 5.21 -21.43
CA THR A 209 -14.18 4.25 -22.38
C THR A 209 -14.48 4.93 -23.71
N ALA A 210 -15.02 4.21 -24.69
CA ALA A 210 -15.50 4.81 -25.95
C ALA A 210 -16.56 5.90 -25.74
N THR A 211 -17.22 5.92 -24.57
CA THR A 211 -18.22 6.94 -24.20
C THR A 211 -17.67 8.01 -23.24
N ALA A 212 -16.39 7.95 -22.86
CA ALA A 212 -15.73 9.03 -22.12
C ALA A 212 -15.50 10.21 -23.07
N ILE A 213 -16.32 11.24 -22.91
CA ILE A 213 -16.31 12.38 -23.83
C ILE A 213 -15.77 13.65 -23.13
N PHE A 214 -15.76 13.69 -21.80
CA PHE A 214 -15.12 14.76 -21.03
C PHE A 214 -13.74 14.32 -20.55
N PRO A 215 -12.66 15.09 -20.76
CA PRO A 215 -11.37 14.80 -20.18
C PRO A 215 -11.45 14.93 -18.66
N LEU A 216 -11.13 13.85 -17.96
CA LEU A 216 -11.08 13.82 -16.52
C LEU A 216 -9.69 14.18 -16.03
N THR A 217 -9.62 15.16 -15.12
CA THR A 217 -8.41 15.45 -14.36
C THR A 217 -8.70 15.27 -12.87
N ILE A 218 -7.90 14.44 -12.21
CA ILE A 218 -7.96 14.25 -10.76
C ILE A 218 -7.39 15.49 -10.08
N GLU A 219 -8.26 16.28 -9.46
CA GLU A 219 -7.84 17.45 -8.72
C GLU A 219 -6.95 17.10 -7.51
N ARG A 220 -6.02 17.99 -7.19
CA ARG A 220 -5.08 17.82 -6.06
C ARG A 220 -5.78 17.57 -4.72
N ARG A 221 -6.94 18.18 -4.47
CA ARG A 221 -7.69 17.94 -3.23
C ARG A 221 -8.22 16.51 -3.15
N ARG A 222 -8.76 15.99 -4.25
CA ARG A 222 -9.27 14.62 -4.32
C ARG A 222 -8.15 13.59 -4.23
N CYS A 223 -7.04 13.87 -4.92
CA CYS A 223 -5.79 13.16 -4.75
C CYS A 223 -5.40 13.04 -3.27
N ASN A 224 -5.34 14.18 -2.56
CA ASN A 224 -4.97 14.19 -1.14
C ASN A 224 -5.96 13.41 -0.27
N ALA A 225 -7.27 13.60 -0.49
CA ALA A 225 -8.31 12.94 0.29
C ALA A 225 -8.26 11.41 0.13
N LEU A 226 -8.21 10.92 -1.11
CA LEU A 226 -8.16 9.49 -1.41
C LEU A 226 -6.81 8.88 -1.03
N GLY A 227 -5.70 9.50 -1.40
CA GLY A 227 -4.36 9.02 -1.07
C GLY A 227 -4.11 8.92 0.43
N THR A 228 -4.54 9.93 1.20
CA THR A 228 -4.45 9.90 2.67
C THR A 228 -5.33 8.81 3.27
N ARG A 229 -6.56 8.63 2.75
CA ARG A 229 -7.46 7.57 3.19
C ARG A 229 -6.83 6.19 3.00
N MET A 230 -6.28 5.93 1.81
CA MET A 230 -5.65 4.64 1.48
C MET A 230 -4.49 4.33 2.42
N ILE A 231 -3.61 5.31 2.70
CA ILE A 231 -2.51 5.16 3.66
C ILE A 231 -3.02 4.88 5.07
N ASN A 232 -3.99 5.65 5.55
CA ASN A 232 -4.52 5.51 6.90
C ASN A 232 -5.20 4.16 7.09
N ASP A 233 -5.98 3.70 6.10
CA ASP A 233 -6.63 2.39 6.13
C ASP A 233 -5.56 1.27 6.22
N ALA A 234 -4.47 1.36 5.43
CA ALA A 234 -3.37 0.40 5.48
C ALA A 234 -2.61 0.40 6.82
N LEU A 235 -2.32 1.58 7.37
CA LEU A 235 -1.63 1.72 8.67
C LEU A 235 -2.49 1.18 9.82
N ASN A 236 -3.77 1.54 9.84
CA ASN A 236 -4.70 1.07 10.86
C ASN A 236 -4.84 -0.45 10.80
N GLN A 237 -5.01 -1.01 9.60
CA GLN A 237 -5.09 -2.46 9.45
C GLN A 237 -3.81 -3.14 9.89
N SER A 238 -2.65 -2.61 9.51
CA SER A 238 -1.35 -3.18 9.88
C SER A 238 -1.19 -3.25 11.40
N SER A 239 -1.59 -2.19 12.12
CA SER A 239 -1.61 -2.19 13.59
C SER A 239 -2.58 -3.22 14.17
N LEU A 240 -3.75 -3.41 13.55
CA LEU A 240 -4.78 -4.35 14.03
C LEU A 240 -4.34 -5.82 13.89
N VAL A 241 -3.66 -6.18 12.81
CA VAL A 241 -3.21 -7.57 12.55
C VAL A 241 -1.77 -7.83 13.02
N GLY A 242 -1.13 -6.84 13.66
CA GLY A 242 0.26 -6.95 14.10
C GLY A 242 1.25 -7.12 12.94
N ALA A 243 0.97 -6.52 11.78
CA ALA A 243 1.91 -6.45 10.67
C ALA A 243 2.89 -5.29 10.88
N VAL A 244 4.19 -5.58 10.76
CA VAL A 244 5.24 -4.58 10.92
C VAL A 244 5.55 -3.89 9.60
N MET A 245 5.43 -2.57 9.58
CA MET A 245 5.78 -1.73 8.43
C MET A 245 7.30 -1.51 8.38
N ASP A 246 7.87 -1.37 7.17
CA ASP A 246 9.30 -1.08 7.00
C ASP A 246 9.58 0.39 7.36
N ASP A 247 10.38 0.61 8.39
CA ASP A 247 10.73 1.95 8.91
C ASP A 247 11.61 2.76 7.95
N ARG A 248 12.26 2.09 6.98
CA ARG A 248 13.07 2.74 5.93
C ARG A 248 12.19 3.43 4.88
N VAL A 249 10.90 3.11 4.82
CA VAL A 249 9.95 3.68 3.86
C VAL A 249 8.80 4.35 4.59
N LYS A 250 8.77 5.68 4.52
CA LYS A 250 7.59 6.42 4.95
C LYS A 250 6.46 6.24 3.93
N PRO A 251 5.24 5.83 4.34
CA PRO A 251 4.10 5.78 3.44
C PRO A 251 3.89 7.12 2.74
N PHE A 252 3.57 7.07 1.45
CA PHE A 252 3.40 8.27 0.63
C PHE A 252 2.33 8.05 -0.44
N TYR A 253 1.78 9.13 -0.98
CA TYR A 253 0.93 9.06 -2.15
C TYR A 253 1.34 10.12 -3.17
N ASN A 254 1.08 9.83 -4.44
CA ASN A 254 1.24 10.74 -5.55
C ASN A 254 0.10 10.55 -6.55
N CYS A 255 -0.18 11.61 -7.32
CA CYS A 255 -1.24 11.56 -8.30
C CYS A 255 -0.76 12.13 -9.62
N SER A 256 -1.27 11.55 -10.71
CA SER A 256 -1.25 12.11 -12.05
C SER A 256 -2.65 12.62 -12.41
N ASN A 257 -2.84 13.05 -13.66
CA ASN A 257 -4.14 13.51 -14.13
C ASN A 257 -5.24 12.44 -14.04
N ASN A 258 -4.90 11.16 -14.06
CA ASN A 258 -5.87 10.06 -14.11
C ASN A 258 -5.52 8.88 -13.21
N VAL A 259 -4.52 9.00 -12.33
CA VAL A 259 -4.17 7.94 -11.37
C VAL A 259 -3.87 8.54 -10.01
N ILE A 260 -4.40 7.92 -8.97
CA ILE A 260 -3.98 8.13 -7.58
C ILE A 260 -3.22 6.87 -7.16
N ARG A 261 -2.01 7.04 -6.67
CA ARG A 261 -1.17 5.95 -6.18
C ARG A 261 -0.76 6.25 -4.74
N ALA A 262 -1.07 5.33 -3.83
CA ALA A 262 -0.65 5.39 -2.44
C ALA A 262 0.20 4.16 -2.12
N CYS A 263 1.41 4.34 -1.61
CA CYS A 263 2.40 3.29 -1.41
C CYS A 263 2.91 3.23 0.03
N TRP A 264 3.26 2.02 0.45
CA TRP A 264 3.86 1.68 1.73
C TRP A 264 4.75 0.43 1.59
N ALA A 265 5.49 0.05 2.64
CA ALA A 265 6.29 -1.17 2.64
C ALA A 265 6.15 -1.92 3.97
N PHE A 266 6.32 -3.23 3.91
CA PHE A 266 6.34 -4.11 5.08
C PHE A 266 7.76 -4.57 5.38
N ASN A 267 8.08 -4.79 6.65
CA ASN A 267 9.40 -5.25 7.09
C ASN A 267 9.70 -6.66 6.54
N SER A 268 8.66 -7.46 6.28
CA SER A 268 8.78 -8.79 5.68
C SER A 268 7.57 -9.16 4.79
N PRO A 269 7.70 -10.14 3.88
CA PRO A 269 6.57 -10.73 3.16
C PRO A 269 5.48 -11.27 4.07
N ALA A 270 5.87 -11.90 5.19
CA ALA A 270 4.96 -12.46 6.17
C ALA A 270 4.07 -11.38 6.83
N ASP A 271 4.60 -10.16 7.01
CA ASP A 271 3.81 -9.03 7.49
C ASP A 271 2.78 -8.57 6.46
N GLY A 272 3.16 -8.50 5.18
CA GLY A 272 2.24 -8.19 4.10
C GLY A 272 1.12 -9.22 3.94
N ALA A 273 1.44 -10.51 4.10
CA ALA A 273 0.49 -11.61 3.99
C ALA A 273 -0.67 -11.52 5.02
N LYS A 274 -0.42 -10.94 6.21
CA LYS A 274 -1.46 -10.72 7.23
C LYS A 274 -2.61 -9.82 6.75
N LEU A 275 -2.41 -9.00 5.72
CA LEU A 275 -3.40 -8.08 5.18
C LEU A 275 -4.16 -8.62 3.96
N GLN A 276 -3.92 -9.87 3.54
CA GLN A 276 -4.54 -10.47 2.34
C GLN A 276 -6.07 -10.41 2.33
N ALA A 277 -6.70 -10.88 3.40
CA ALA A 277 -8.17 -10.87 3.49
C ALA A 277 -8.73 -9.44 3.50
N TRP A 278 -8.02 -8.51 4.13
CA TRP A 278 -8.42 -7.11 4.18
C TRP A 278 -8.26 -6.41 2.82
N ALA A 279 -7.22 -6.74 2.05
CA ALA A 279 -6.97 -6.14 0.73
C ALA A 279 -8.19 -6.33 -0.21
N LYS A 280 -8.78 -7.54 -0.21
CA LYS A 280 -10.02 -7.87 -0.93
C LYS A 280 -11.17 -6.93 -0.60
N GLU A 281 -11.38 -6.69 0.69
CA GLU A 281 -12.50 -5.86 1.15
C GLU A 281 -12.24 -4.37 0.95
N VAL A 282 -11.01 -3.93 1.16
CA VAL A 282 -10.68 -2.50 1.14
C VAL A 282 -10.68 -1.94 -0.27
N VAL A 283 -10.30 -2.74 -1.27
CA VAL A 283 -10.37 -2.35 -2.68
C VAL A 283 -11.81 -1.98 -3.07
N VAL A 284 -12.80 -2.77 -2.64
CA VAL A 284 -14.22 -2.46 -2.85
C VAL A 284 -14.62 -1.18 -2.11
N LYS A 285 -14.19 -1.01 -0.84
CA LYS A 285 -14.48 0.22 -0.07
C LYS A 285 -13.89 1.47 -0.71
N TRP A 286 -12.66 1.40 -1.21
CA TRP A 286 -12.01 2.49 -1.92
C TRP A 286 -12.67 2.76 -3.26
N HIS A 287 -13.05 1.71 -3.99
CA HIS A 287 -13.84 1.80 -5.21
C HIS A 287 -15.15 2.53 -4.97
N ASP A 288 -15.95 2.12 -3.98
CA ASP A 288 -17.24 2.74 -3.65
C ASP A 288 -17.07 4.19 -3.22
N TYR A 289 -16.04 4.48 -2.42
CA TYR A 289 -15.76 5.84 -1.98
C TYR A 289 -15.30 6.74 -3.15
N ALA A 290 -14.46 6.24 -4.06
CA ALA A 290 -13.94 6.98 -5.21
C ALA A 290 -15.00 7.21 -6.30
N SER A 291 -15.78 6.17 -6.60
CA SER A 291 -16.92 6.23 -7.52
C SER A 291 -18.07 7.04 -6.94
N GLY A 292 -18.18 7.09 -5.61
CA GLY A 292 -19.35 7.59 -4.91
C GLY A 292 -20.56 6.67 -5.00
N LEU A 293 -20.34 5.37 -5.28
CA LEU A 293 -21.39 4.36 -5.22
C LEU A 293 -21.97 4.33 -3.80
N ASP A 294 -23.25 4.61 -3.69
CA ASP A 294 -24.07 4.26 -2.54
C ASP A 294 -24.86 2.97 -2.87
N GLN A 295 -25.89 2.64 -2.09
CA GLN A 295 -26.75 1.45 -2.27
C GLN A 295 -27.39 1.32 -3.67
N SER A 296 -27.23 2.30 -4.55
CA SER A 296 -27.81 2.33 -5.90
C SER A 296 -26.92 1.88 -7.05
N ASN A 297 -25.65 1.55 -6.80
CA ASN A 297 -24.68 1.12 -7.83
C ASN A 297 -24.47 2.10 -9.01
N LEU A 298 -24.67 3.41 -8.82
CA LEU A 298 -24.36 4.44 -9.82
C LEU A 298 -23.15 5.30 -9.44
N CYS A 299 -22.21 5.45 -10.38
CA CYS A 299 -21.07 6.36 -10.19
C CYS A 299 -21.50 7.83 -10.21
N ARG A 300 -20.69 8.68 -9.59
CA ARG A 300 -20.86 10.13 -9.68
C ARG A 300 -20.78 10.62 -11.14
N PRO A 301 -21.51 11.70 -11.50
CA PRO A 301 -21.61 12.20 -12.87
C PRO A 301 -20.29 12.45 -13.59
N TRP A 302 -19.27 12.94 -12.88
CA TRP A 302 -17.95 13.23 -13.45
C TRP A 302 -17.16 12.00 -13.89
N LEU A 303 -17.57 10.80 -13.46
CA LEU A 303 -17.05 9.53 -13.96
C LEU A 303 -17.84 8.98 -15.15
N SER A 304 -18.90 9.67 -15.61
CA SER A 304 -19.69 9.20 -16.74
C SER A 304 -18.82 8.96 -17.98
N GLY A 305 -18.91 7.75 -18.52
CA GLY A 305 -18.12 7.29 -19.66
C GLY A 305 -16.74 6.73 -19.27
N TYR A 306 -16.37 6.72 -18.00
CA TYR A 306 -15.12 6.13 -17.52
C TYR A 306 -15.35 4.74 -16.92
N GLN A 307 -14.35 3.86 -17.04
CA GLN A 307 -14.23 2.69 -16.20
C GLN A 307 -13.34 3.07 -15.01
N LEU A 308 -13.83 2.92 -13.79
CA LEU A 308 -13.03 3.13 -12.59
C LEU A 308 -12.42 1.80 -12.17
N ASP A 309 -11.09 1.73 -12.09
CA ASP A 309 -10.39 0.57 -11.54
C ASP A 309 -9.72 0.95 -10.21
N VAL A 310 -9.85 0.06 -9.22
CA VAL A 310 -9.13 0.16 -7.96
C VAL A 310 -8.41 -1.15 -7.71
N VAL A 311 -7.11 -1.07 -7.43
CA VAL A 311 -6.21 -2.23 -7.34
C VAL A 311 -5.22 -2.04 -6.19
N ILE A 312 -4.87 -3.10 -5.48
CA ILE A 312 -3.66 -3.15 -4.64
C ILE A 312 -2.63 -4.04 -5.34
N GLY A 313 -1.39 -3.55 -5.48
CA GLY A 313 -0.35 -4.18 -6.29
C GLY A 313 1.07 -3.82 -5.85
N GLY A 314 2.08 -4.34 -6.56
CA GLY A 314 3.47 -3.91 -6.43
C GLY A 314 3.73 -2.52 -7.05
N VAL A 315 5.01 -2.14 -7.19
CA VAL A 315 5.39 -0.93 -7.94
C VAL A 315 5.39 -1.22 -9.43
N GLY A 316 4.59 -0.47 -10.18
CA GLY A 316 4.61 -0.48 -11.64
C GLY A 316 3.95 0.78 -12.20
N THR A 317 4.01 0.93 -13.52
CA THR A 317 3.17 1.86 -14.26
C THR A 317 1.85 1.19 -14.53
N PHE A 318 0.75 1.71 -13.99
CA PHE A 318 -0.60 1.22 -14.34
C PHE A 318 -0.90 1.51 -15.83
N PRO A 319 -1.54 0.60 -16.59
CA PRO A 319 -2.14 -0.68 -16.18
C PRO A 319 -1.16 -1.85 -16.08
N ASP A 320 0.08 -1.68 -16.51
CA ASP A 320 1.16 -2.69 -16.44
C ASP A 320 1.71 -2.88 -15.02
N VAL A 321 0.90 -2.66 -13.97
CA VAL A 321 1.28 -3.04 -12.60
C VAL A 321 1.42 -4.56 -12.63
N PRO A 322 2.61 -5.13 -12.35
CA PRO A 322 2.72 -6.58 -12.27
C PRO A 322 1.77 -7.04 -11.15
N LEU A 323 0.66 -7.66 -11.55
CA LEU A 323 -0.38 -8.15 -10.64
C LEU A 323 0.13 -9.24 -9.67
N GLY A 324 1.40 -9.65 -9.81
CA GLY A 324 2.08 -10.66 -8.99
C GLY A 324 3.18 -10.15 -8.05
N ASP A 325 3.45 -8.84 -7.97
CA ASP A 325 4.53 -8.29 -7.11
C ASP A 325 4.03 -7.65 -5.79
N ILE A 326 2.89 -8.10 -5.29
CA ILE A 326 2.51 -7.88 -3.89
C ILE A 326 3.36 -8.84 -3.02
N ASN A 327 4.58 -8.41 -2.69
CA ASN A 327 5.42 -9.05 -1.68
C ASN A 327 5.60 -10.57 -1.76
N ALA A 328 5.82 -11.18 -2.92
CA ALA A 328 6.34 -12.56 -3.03
C ALA A 328 5.68 -13.66 -2.15
N ASP A 329 4.45 -13.42 -1.68
CA ASP A 329 3.61 -14.33 -0.90
C ASP A 329 2.12 -13.92 -0.87
N PHE A 330 1.66 -12.95 -1.66
CA PHE A 330 0.36 -13.14 -2.33
C PHE A 330 0.65 -14.18 -3.41
N THR A 331 0.18 -15.41 -3.20
CA THR A 331 0.45 -16.55 -4.07
C THR A 331 0.33 -16.15 -5.54
N GLN A 332 1.31 -16.58 -6.33
CA GLN A 332 1.53 -16.35 -7.76
C GLN A 332 0.32 -16.69 -8.67
N ASP A 333 -0.79 -17.16 -8.09
CA ASP A 333 -2.03 -17.58 -8.75
C ASP A 333 -3.28 -16.83 -8.25
N ALA A 334 -3.14 -15.87 -7.32
CA ALA A 334 -4.23 -15.00 -6.91
C ALA A 334 -4.17 -13.72 -7.75
N PRO A 335 -5.18 -13.40 -8.58
CA PRO A 335 -5.24 -12.12 -9.25
C PRO A 335 -5.18 -11.00 -8.21
N ALA A 336 -4.52 -9.88 -8.52
CA ALA A 336 -4.59 -8.71 -7.67
C ALA A 336 -6.06 -8.41 -7.35
N ASP A 337 -6.33 -8.02 -6.11
CA ASP A 337 -7.69 -7.69 -5.73
C ASP A 337 -8.09 -6.41 -6.47
N GLU A 338 -9.06 -6.55 -7.38
CA GLU A 338 -9.53 -5.51 -8.26
C GLU A 338 -11.03 -5.32 -8.06
N ALA A 339 -11.44 -4.06 -7.97
CA ALA A 339 -12.82 -3.67 -8.15
C ALA A 339 -12.87 -2.73 -9.37
N ASN A 340 -13.72 -3.07 -10.33
CA ASN A 340 -13.95 -2.25 -11.50
C ASN A 340 -15.43 -2.01 -11.74
N THR A 341 -15.76 -0.85 -12.29
CA THR A 341 -17.12 -0.52 -12.73
C THR A 341 -17.06 0.44 -13.91
N VAL A 342 -17.86 0.15 -14.93
CA VAL A 342 -18.14 1.11 -16.01
C VAL A 342 -19.15 2.11 -15.49
N CYS A 343 -18.70 3.34 -15.34
CA CYS A 343 -19.51 4.44 -14.86
C CYS A 343 -20.31 5.06 -16.01
N GLY A 344 -21.62 5.05 -15.86
CA GLY A 344 -22.54 5.75 -16.75
C GLY A 344 -23.87 5.99 -16.06
N PRO A 345 -24.61 7.04 -16.45
CA PRO A 345 -25.96 7.22 -15.96
C PRO A 345 -26.84 6.04 -16.41
N ASP A 346 -27.55 5.42 -15.47
CA ASP A 346 -28.64 4.50 -15.80
C ASP A 346 -29.86 5.33 -16.25
N MET A 347 -29.82 5.75 -17.52
CA MET A 347 -30.86 6.57 -18.14
C MET A 347 -32.22 5.87 -18.14
N SER A 348 -32.27 4.54 -17.96
CA SER A 348 -33.54 3.78 -17.90
C SER A 348 -34.39 4.14 -16.67
N LYS A 349 -33.77 4.70 -15.63
CA LYS A 349 -34.44 5.10 -14.39
C LYS A 349 -34.69 6.61 -14.30
N VAL A 350 -34.30 7.38 -15.31
CA VAL A 350 -34.43 8.84 -15.34
C VAL A 350 -35.65 9.22 -16.17
N ASP A 351 -36.75 9.50 -15.49
CA ASP A 351 -38.01 9.92 -16.11
C ASP A 351 -38.09 11.46 -16.24
N TYR A 352 -37.07 12.01 -16.91
CA TYR A 352 -36.88 13.43 -17.16
C TYR A 352 -36.01 13.64 -18.42
N PRO A 353 -36.23 14.68 -19.24
CA PRO A 353 -37.35 15.61 -19.21
C PRO A 353 -38.68 14.95 -19.61
N LYS A 354 -39.80 15.58 -19.23
CA LYS A 354 -41.15 15.06 -19.52
C LYS A 354 -41.60 15.31 -20.97
N CYS A 355 -40.90 16.15 -21.70
CA CYS A 355 -41.20 16.43 -23.11
C CYS A 355 -40.57 15.39 -24.04
N ILE A 356 -41.20 15.18 -25.20
CA ILE A 356 -40.69 14.31 -26.26
C ILE A 356 -39.64 15.11 -27.05
N CYS A 357 -38.37 14.78 -26.85
CA CYS A 357 -37.24 15.39 -27.55
C CYS A 357 -36.02 14.45 -27.50
N ASN A 358 -34.99 14.73 -28.30
CA ASN A 358 -33.78 13.92 -28.30
C ASN A 358 -32.92 14.24 -27.06
N THR A 359 -32.98 13.35 -26.08
CA THR A 359 -32.26 13.45 -24.80
C THR A 359 -30.86 12.87 -24.84
N THR A 360 -30.44 12.29 -25.97
CA THR A 360 -29.12 11.70 -26.15
C THR A 360 -28.05 12.73 -25.82
N VAL A 361 -27.15 12.38 -24.90
CA VAL A 361 -26.00 13.22 -24.54
C VAL A 361 -25.26 13.63 -25.81
N PHE A 362 -24.92 14.91 -25.95
CA PHE A 362 -24.27 15.48 -27.13
C PHE A 362 -25.06 15.38 -28.44
N ALA A 363 -26.39 15.16 -28.39
CA ALA A 363 -27.24 15.36 -29.57
C ALA A 363 -27.07 16.79 -30.14
N THR A 364 -26.76 17.76 -29.29
CA THR A 364 -26.34 19.12 -29.68
C THR A 364 -24.88 19.37 -29.28
N ARG A 365 -24.34 20.50 -29.73
CA ARG A 365 -22.99 20.98 -29.33
C ARG A 365 -22.94 21.59 -27.93
N PHE A 366 -24.06 21.69 -27.23
CA PHE A 366 -24.14 22.27 -25.89
C PHE A 366 -24.14 21.15 -24.86
N GLY A 367 -23.10 21.10 -24.05
CA GLY A 367 -22.93 20.18 -22.93
C GLY A 367 -22.84 20.91 -21.61
N VAL A 368 -22.89 20.20 -20.49
CA VAL A 368 -22.65 20.76 -19.16
C VAL A 368 -21.41 20.13 -18.55
N ASP A 369 -20.69 20.92 -17.77
CA ASP A 369 -19.70 20.41 -16.83
C ASP A 369 -20.41 19.51 -15.80
N PRO A 370 -19.92 18.27 -15.54
CA PRO A 370 -20.48 17.42 -14.50
C PRO A 370 -20.36 18.03 -13.08
N TRP A 371 -19.65 19.14 -12.91
CA TRP A 371 -19.54 19.87 -11.65
C TRP A 371 -20.57 20.99 -11.49
N ILE A 372 -21.16 21.05 -10.30
CA ILE A 372 -21.95 22.19 -9.81
C ILE A 372 -21.08 23.01 -8.87
N TYR A 373 -20.81 24.25 -9.24
CA TYR A 373 -19.99 25.17 -8.46
C TYR A 373 -20.85 25.99 -7.50
N MET A 374 -20.36 26.16 -6.27
CA MET A 374 -21.05 26.90 -5.22
C MET A 374 -20.45 28.30 -5.03
N TYR A 375 -21.32 29.29 -4.92
CA TYR A 375 -20.95 30.69 -4.66
C TYR A 375 -21.89 31.32 -3.61
N PRO A 376 -21.45 32.39 -2.92
CA PRO A 376 -22.37 33.19 -2.10
C PRO A 376 -23.52 33.75 -2.96
N GLY A 377 -24.75 33.66 -2.45
CA GLY A 377 -25.92 34.27 -3.10
C GLY A 377 -25.97 35.79 -2.94
N ARG A 378 -27.03 36.41 -3.48
CA ARG A 378 -27.27 37.87 -3.35
C ARG A 378 -27.49 38.28 -1.89
N LYS A 379 -28.02 37.37 -1.08
CA LYS A 379 -28.26 37.54 0.35
C LYS A 379 -27.34 36.60 1.11
N ARG A 380 -27.01 36.97 2.35
CA ARG A 380 -26.23 36.09 3.25
C ARG A 380 -26.95 34.78 3.59
N THR A 381 -28.26 34.73 3.38
CA THR A 381 -29.11 33.56 3.61
C THR A 381 -29.38 32.77 2.32
N THR A 382 -28.61 33.00 1.26
CA THR A 382 -28.76 32.27 -0.01
C THR A 382 -27.42 31.78 -0.54
N THR A 383 -27.47 30.67 -1.27
CA THR A 383 -26.32 30.04 -1.92
C THR A 383 -26.62 29.88 -3.40
N LEU A 384 -25.66 30.21 -4.26
CA LEU A 384 -25.72 29.98 -5.69
C LEU A 384 -25.09 28.63 -6.04
N TYR A 385 -25.81 27.83 -6.82
CA TYR A 385 -25.36 26.57 -7.38
C TYR A 385 -25.34 26.69 -8.90
N CYS A 386 -24.16 26.72 -9.49
CA CYS A 386 -23.93 27.06 -10.89
C CYS A 386 -23.47 25.86 -11.70
N PHE A 387 -24.22 25.56 -12.75
CA PHE A 387 -23.85 24.67 -13.84
C PHE A 387 -23.02 25.46 -14.85
N THR A 388 -21.88 24.90 -15.26
CA THR A 388 -21.05 25.50 -16.31
C THR A 388 -21.38 24.86 -17.65
N VAL A 389 -21.72 25.68 -18.64
CA VAL A 389 -22.01 25.22 -19.99
C VAL A 389 -20.70 25.01 -20.76
N LEU A 390 -20.63 23.91 -21.49
CA LEU A 390 -19.54 23.54 -22.37
C LEU A 390 -20.00 23.55 -23.82
N VAL A 391 -19.06 23.76 -24.72
CA VAL A 391 -19.27 23.57 -26.16
C VAL A 391 -18.38 22.45 -26.61
N VAL A 392 -19.00 21.44 -27.21
CA VAL A 392 -18.39 20.16 -27.59
C VAL A 392 -18.79 19.82 -29.02
N ASN A 393 -18.12 18.83 -29.61
CA ASN A 393 -18.56 18.27 -30.87
C ASN A 393 -19.85 17.45 -30.63
N ALA A 394 -20.89 17.73 -31.40
CA ALA A 394 -22.09 16.90 -31.38
C ALA A 394 -21.76 15.48 -31.85
N SER A 395 -22.46 14.48 -31.32
CA SER A 395 -22.26 13.07 -31.67
C SER A 395 -22.55 12.78 -33.14
N ASP A 396 -23.54 13.47 -33.72
CA ASP A 396 -23.77 13.56 -35.15
C ASP A 396 -23.90 15.04 -35.58
N PRO A 397 -22.80 15.68 -36.04
CA PRO A 397 -22.80 17.07 -36.50
C PRO A 397 -23.70 17.34 -37.70
N THR A 398 -24.13 16.29 -38.42
CA THR A 398 -24.96 16.42 -39.62
C THR A 398 -26.46 16.31 -39.34
N SER A 399 -26.83 15.80 -38.16
CA SER A 399 -28.23 15.71 -37.71
C SER A 399 -28.87 17.10 -37.48
N PRO A 400 -30.22 17.22 -37.46
CA PRO A 400 -30.89 18.45 -37.07
C PRO A 400 -30.42 18.98 -35.70
N CYS A 401 -30.21 18.10 -34.72
CA CYS A 401 -29.72 18.49 -33.40
C CYS A 401 -28.24 18.90 -33.39
N GLY A 402 -27.38 18.23 -34.16
CA GLY A 402 -25.95 18.56 -34.21
C GLY A 402 -25.64 19.87 -34.93
N ARG A 403 -26.56 20.32 -35.79
CA ARG A 403 -26.51 21.61 -36.50
C ARG A 403 -27.01 22.79 -35.67
N THR A 404 -27.56 22.55 -34.48
CA THR A 404 -28.02 23.63 -33.59
C THR A 404 -26.87 24.58 -33.27
N ASP A 405 -27.13 25.87 -33.37
CA ASP A 405 -26.16 26.95 -33.19
C ASP A 405 -26.51 27.85 -31.99
N LYS A 406 -27.65 27.62 -31.34
CA LYS A 406 -28.07 28.37 -30.17
C LYS A 406 -28.53 27.48 -29.03
N LEU A 407 -28.09 27.84 -27.83
CA LEU A 407 -28.69 27.37 -26.59
C LEU A 407 -29.85 28.29 -26.24
N PHE A 408 -31.07 27.82 -26.45
CA PHE A 408 -32.30 28.61 -26.30
C PHE A 408 -32.78 28.68 -24.85
N LYS A 409 -32.78 27.52 -24.17
CA LYS A 409 -33.30 27.34 -22.82
C LYS A 409 -32.54 26.21 -22.11
N ALA A 410 -32.43 26.29 -20.80
CA ALA A 410 -32.11 25.14 -19.96
C ALA A 410 -33.31 24.77 -19.09
N GLU A 411 -33.50 23.49 -18.81
CA GLU A 411 -34.40 23.05 -17.74
C GLU A 411 -33.65 22.18 -16.73
N ILE A 412 -34.06 22.25 -15.47
CA ILE A 412 -33.43 21.53 -14.36
C ILE A 412 -34.50 20.75 -13.61
N TRP A 413 -34.21 19.49 -13.25
CA TRP A 413 -35.13 18.62 -12.53
C TRP A 413 -35.08 18.92 -11.02
N GLY A 414 -36.10 19.61 -10.51
CA GLY A 414 -36.15 20.11 -9.14
C GLY A 414 -37.46 19.76 -8.43
N ASP A 415 -37.40 19.63 -7.11
CA ASP A 415 -38.57 19.31 -6.28
C ASP A 415 -39.51 20.52 -6.19
N ASP A 416 -40.65 20.39 -6.86
CA ASP A 416 -41.74 21.35 -6.94
C ASP A 416 -42.30 21.72 -5.56
N LYS A 417 -42.18 20.83 -4.56
CA LYS A 417 -42.57 21.12 -3.17
C LYS A 417 -41.67 22.19 -2.54
N GLN A 418 -40.49 22.40 -3.10
CA GLN A 418 -39.49 23.34 -2.63
C GLN A 418 -39.43 24.62 -3.48
N ARG A 419 -40.47 24.93 -4.26
CA ARG A 419 -40.58 26.18 -5.05
C ARG A 419 -40.16 27.43 -4.28
N GLN A 420 -40.59 27.55 -3.02
CA GLN A 420 -40.29 28.70 -2.16
C GLN A 420 -38.82 28.79 -1.72
N LYS A 421 -38.05 27.71 -1.88
CA LYS A 421 -36.61 27.65 -1.58
C LYS A 421 -35.77 28.21 -2.73
N LEU A 422 -36.27 28.19 -3.97
CA LEU A 422 -35.63 28.86 -5.11
C LEU A 422 -35.90 30.37 -5.03
N LYS A 423 -34.88 31.15 -4.66
CA LYS A 423 -34.97 32.62 -4.48
C LYS A 423 -34.63 33.39 -5.74
N GLY A 424 -33.95 32.77 -6.70
CA GLY A 424 -33.59 33.39 -7.96
C GLY A 424 -32.94 32.40 -8.92
N ILE A 425 -32.90 32.81 -10.18
CA ILE A 425 -32.08 32.17 -11.21
C ILE A 425 -31.06 33.21 -11.65
N ALA A 426 -29.79 32.85 -11.75
CA ALA A 426 -28.76 33.75 -12.27
C ALA A 426 -28.12 33.14 -13.51
N VAL A 427 -27.86 33.96 -14.52
CA VAL A 427 -27.22 33.51 -15.76
C VAL A 427 -26.07 34.43 -16.12
N LYS A 428 -25.00 33.87 -16.67
CA LYS A 428 -23.82 34.61 -17.12
C LYS A 428 -23.29 34.00 -18.40
N PRO A 429 -23.56 34.57 -19.59
CA PRO A 429 -22.89 34.13 -20.81
C PRO A 429 -21.39 34.39 -20.71
N ALA A 430 -20.60 33.64 -21.48
CA ALA A 430 -19.17 33.85 -21.60
C ALA A 430 -18.86 35.30 -22.02
N GLY A 431 -17.83 35.88 -21.40
CA GLY A 431 -17.45 37.29 -21.61
C GLY A 431 -18.28 38.31 -20.84
N ALA A 432 -19.43 37.94 -20.24
CA ALA A 432 -20.16 38.85 -19.37
C ALA A 432 -19.41 39.08 -18.05
N LYS A 433 -19.38 40.33 -17.58
CA LYS A 433 -18.71 40.71 -16.33
C LYS A 433 -19.53 40.39 -15.08
N ILE A 434 -20.86 40.40 -15.19
CA ILE A 434 -21.79 40.25 -14.07
C ILE A 434 -22.82 39.15 -14.34
N LEU A 435 -23.33 38.57 -13.26
CA LEU A 435 -24.49 37.67 -13.29
C LEU A 435 -25.76 38.48 -13.51
N THR A 436 -26.60 38.03 -14.44
CA THR A 436 -27.95 38.57 -14.65
C THR A 436 -28.94 37.74 -13.86
N TYR A 437 -29.61 38.34 -12.88
CA TYR A 437 -30.60 37.68 -12.06
C TYR A 437 -32.00 37.78 -12.66
N ARG A 438 -32.73 36.68 -12.55
CA ARG A 438 -34.08 36.48 -13.04
C ARG A 438 -34.94 35.91 -11.91
N SER A 439 -36.24 36.19 -11.98
CA SER A 439 -37.20 35.58 -11.08
C SER A 439 -37.21 34.06 -11.27
N PRO A 440 -37.40 33.29 -10.19
CA PRO A 440 -37.64 31.86 -10.28
C PRO A 440 -38.75 31.56 -11.31
N SER A 441 -38.47 30.65 -12.24
CA SER A 441 -39.45 30.20 -13.23
C SER A 441 -39.52 28.69 -13.19
N TRP A 442 -40.74 28.17 -13.18
CA TRP A 442 -41.04 26.76 -13.05
C TRP A 442 -42.01 26.35 -14.15
N GLY A 443 -42.05 25.06 -14.44
CA GLY A 443 -43.14 24.42 -15.15
C GLY A 443 -44.47 24.54 -14.42
N GLY A 444 -45.50 23.95 -15.03
CA GLY A 444 -46.78 23.72 -14.39
C GLY A 444 -46.62 23.02 -13.03
N PRO A 445 -47.59 23.17 -12.12
CA PRO A 445 -47.59 22.42 -10.87
C PRO A 445 -47.35 20.93 -11.13
N THR A 446 -46.52 20.29 -10.32
CA THR A 446 -46.11 18.86 -10.43
C THR A 446 -45.23 18.48 -11.62
N GLU A 447 -44.90 19.41 -12.54
CA GLU A 447 -43.95 19.13 -13.64
C GLU A 447 -42.51 18.93 -13.15
N GLN A 448 -42.19 19.29 -11.90
CA GLN A 448 -40.86 19.13 -11.30
C GLN A 448 -39.74 19.84 -12.09
N THR A 449 -40.08 20.88 -12.84
CA THR A 449 -39.20 21.45 -13.86
C THR A 449 -38.93 22.92 -13.57
N ILE A 450 -37.66 23.29 -13.44
CA ILE A 450 -37.24 24.70 -13.37
C ILE A 450 -36.89 25.14 -14.78
N LYS A 451 -37.34 26.33 -15.18
CA LYS A 451 -37.16 26.84 -16.54
C LYS A 451 -36.20 28.02 -16.54
N VAL A 452 -35.11 27.88 -17.29
CA VAL A 452 -34.16 28.96 -17.57
C VAL A 452 -34.27 29.33 -19.04
N SER A 453 -35.33 30.07 -19.37
CA SER A 453 -35.67 30.48 -20.74
C SER A 453 -34.89 31.73 -21.17
N GLN A 454 -34.97 32.10 -22.46
CA GLN A 454 -34.35 33.33 -23.00
C GLN A 454 -32.83 33.36 -22.76
N LEU A 455 -32.15 32.23 -23.00
CA LEU A 455 -30.69 32.21 -23.03
C LEU A 455 -30.22 32.79 -24.37
N ASN A 456 -30.66 32.20 -25.49
CA ASN A 456 -30.30 32.59 -26.86
C ASN A 456 -28.79 32.74 -27.07
N TRP A 457 -28.00 31.87 -26.45
CA TRP A 457 -26.55 31.96 -26.50
C TRP A 457 -25.99 31.27 -27.73
N THR A 458 -25.14 31.97 -28.48
CA THR A 458 -24.29 31.34 -29.51
C THR A 458 -23.27 30.40 -28.85
N PRO A 459 -22.54 29.55 -29.61
CA PRO A 459 -21.54 28.68 -29.01
C PRO A 459 -20.44 29.47 -28.30
N GLN A 460 -20.05 30.62 -28.83
CA GLN A 460 -19.06 31.50 -28.19
C GLN A 460 -19.57 32.07 -26.86
N GLN A 461 -20.86 32.39 -26.78
CA GLN A 461 -21.47 32.88 -25.54
C GLN A 461 -21.76 31.74 -24.56
N ALA A 462 -21.97 30.52 -25.04
CA ALA A 462 -22.30 29.36 -24.21
C ALA A 462 -21.05 28.73 -23.57
N HIS A 463 -19.90 28.72 -24.25
CA HIS A 463 -18.71 28.05 -23.73
C HIS A 463 -18.15 28.75 -22.47
N GLY A 464 -18.27 28.11 -21.31
CA GLY A 464 -17.93 28.68 -20.01
C GLY A 464 -19.03 29.56 -19.40
N ALA A 465 -20.22 29.61 -20.01
CA ALA A 465 -21.37 30.30 -19.44
C ALA A 465 -21.84 29.60 -18.15
N GLN A 466 -22.53 30.34 -17.29
CA GLN A 466 -23.08 29.81 -16.05
C GLN A 466 -24.61 29.92 -16.04
N VAL A 467 -25.26 28.83 -15.65
CA VAL A 467 -26.67 28.78 -15.28
C VAL A 467 -26.73 28.42 -13.80
N CYS A 468 -27.25 29.32 -12.97
CA CYS A 468 -27.21 29.17 -11.52
C CYS A 468 -28.60 29.19 -10.88
N LEU A 469 -28.78 28.34 -9.87
CA LEU A 469 -29.91 28.35 -8.97
C LEU A 469 -29.51 29.03 -7.65
N GLU A 470 -30.25 30.06 -7.24
CA GLU A 470 -30.08 30.68 -5.94
C GLU A 470 -31.06 30.05 -4.94
N LEU A 471 -30.55 29.19 -4.07
CA LEU A 471 -31.34 28.50 -3.06
C LEU A 471 -31.22 29.20 -1.69
N ASP A 472 -32.29 29.12 -0.91
CA ASP A 472 -32.29 29.48 0.51
C ASP A 472 -31.28 28.63 1.30
N SER A 473 -30.61 29.22 2.30
CA SER A 473 -29.59 28.55 3.11
C SER A 473 -30.09 27.32 3.88
N THR A 474 -31.40 27.15 4.03
CA THR A 474 -32.00 25.95 4.66
C THR A 474 -32.09 24.74 3.72
N THR A 475 -31.75 24.90 2.44
CA THR A 475 -31.86 23.87 1.41
C THR A 475 -30.57 23.81 0.61
N ASP A 476 -30.05 22.60 0.40
CA ASP A 476 -28.92 22.35 -0.48
C ASP A 476 -29.38 21.78 -1.83
N ILE A 477 -28.52 21.88 -2.85
CA ILE A 477 -28.87 21.43 -4.20
C ILE A 477 -29.19 19.92 -4.27
N ASN A 478 -28.60 19.09 -3.41
CA ASN A 478 -28.88 17.66 -3.43
C ASN A 478 -30.27 17.41 -2.88
N SER A 479 -30.66 18.01 -1.75
CA SER A 479 -32.04 17.89 -1.26
C SER A 479 -33.08 18.57 -2.16
N PHE A 480 -32.67 19.56 -2.96
CA PHE A 480 -33.55 20.29 -3.87
C PHE A 480 -33.81 19.60 -5.21
N CYS A 481 -32.78 18.99 -5.83
CA CYS A 481 -32.96 18.32 -7.11
C CYS A 481 -33.64 16.96 -6.95
N LEU A 482 -34.50 16.62 -7.91
CA LEU A 482 -35.17 15.32 -7.90
C LEU A 482 -34.29 14.26 -8.56
N TYR A 483 -34.41 13.04 -8.02
CA TYR A 483 -33.57 11.89 -8.33
C TYR A 483 -32.17 11.99 -7.69
N ASN A 484 -32.14 11.82 -6.37
CA ASN A 484 -31.00 12.08 -5.49
C ASN A 484 -29.88 11.01 -5.50
N PHE A 485 -29.83 10.19 -6.56
CA PHE A 485 -28.82 9.14 -6.69
C PHE A 485 -27.44 9.77 -6.85
N ALA A 486 -26.48 9.33 -6.02
CA ALA A 486 -25.13 9.89 -5.98
C ALA A 486 -25.09 11.44 -5.82
N LYS A 487 -26.15 12.05 -5.25
CA LYS A 487 -26.29 13.50 -5.11
C LYS A 487 -26.27 14.25 -6.46
N THR A 488 -26.92 13.67 -7.46
CA THR A 488 -26.97 14.19 -8.83
C THR A 488 -28.12 15.19 -9.00
N CYS A 489 -27.87 16.25 -9.75
CA CYS A 489 -28.88 17.14 -10.29
C CYS A 489 -28.85 17.08 -11.83
N TRP A 490 -30.02 17.01 -12.44
CA TRP A 490 -30.18 16.82 -13.87
C TRP A 490 -30.54 18.12 -14.57
N ILE A 491 -29.86 18.40 -15.68
CA ILE A 491 -30.08 19.58 -16.52
C ILE A 491 -30.13 19.18 -17.99
N ASN A 492 -31.09 19.73 -18.73
CA ASN A 492 -31.20 19.55 -20.17
C ASN A 492 -31.14 20.90 -20.89
N PHE A 493 -30.55 20.88 -22.09
CA PHE A 493 -30.34 22.06 -22.91
C PHE A 493 -31.14 21.98 -24.19
N PHE A 494 -31.96 23.00 -24.43
CA PHE A 494 -32.84 23.07 -25.58
C PHE A 494 -32.29 23.97 -26.67
N ASP A 495 -32.51 23.53 -27.90
CA ASP A 495 -32.42 24.38 -29.08
C ASP A 495 -33.71 25.21 -29.29
N GLU A 496 -33.74 26.04 -30.33
CA GLU A 496 -34.91 26.88 -30.63
C GLU A 496 -36.15 26.07 -31.04
N SER A 497 -35.96 24.87 -31.64
CA SER A 497 -37.09 24.01 -32.03
C SER A 497 -37.71 23.24 -30.86
N LEU A 498 -37.01 23.17 -29.72
CA LEU A 498 -37.33 22.35 -28.56
C LEU A 498 -37.30 20.82 -28.83
N ALA A 499 -36.94 20.40 -30.04
CA ALA A 499 -36.86 18.98 -30.40
C ALA A 499 -35.56 18.33 -29.91
N CYS A 500 -34.54 19.12 -29.58
CA CYS A 500 -33.24 18.64 -29.12
C CYS A 500 -33.04 19.07 -27.67
N CYS A 501 -32.82 18.11 -26.78
CA CYS A 501 -32.81 18.36 -25.33
C CYS A 501 -31.82 17.44 -24.58
N PRO A 502 -30.55 17.34 -25.02
CA PRO A 502 -29.58 16.46 -24.39
C PRO A 502 -29.57 16.65 -22.88
N LEU A 503 -29.68 15.53 -22.17
CA LEU A 503 -29.80 15.48 -20.72
C LEU A 503 -28.45 15.17 -20.10
N TYR A 504 -28.09 15.93 -19.07
CA TYR A 504 -26.81 15.80 -18.40
C TYR A 504 -26.96 15.71 -16.88
N PRO A 505 -26.23 14.81 -16.24
CA PRO A 505 -26.09 14.79 -14.79
C PRO A 505 -24.92 15.68 -14.34
N SER A 506 -25.11 16.41 -13.25
CA SER A 506 -24.03 17.14 -12.55
C SER A 506 -24.18 16.98 -11.04
N ASN A 507 -23.10 17.12 -10.28
CA ASN A 507 -23.16 17.12 -8.82
C ASN A 507 -22.21 18.15 -8.20
N VAL A 508 -22.48 18.53 -6.95
CA VAL A 508 -21.53 19.35 -6.18
C VAL A 508 -20.32 18.50 -5.85
N ASP A 509 -19.11 19.05 -6.04
CA ASP A 509 -17.92 18.42 -5.46
C ASP A 509 -17.96 18.61 -3.94
N PRO A 510 -18.12 17.55 -3.13
CA PRO A 510 -18.09 17.68 -1.67
C PRO A 510 -16.75 18.23 -1.14
N ASN A 511 -15.68 18.21 -1.96
CA ASN A 511 -14.36 18.73 -1.60
C ASN A 511 -14.09 20.15 -2.12
N ASN A 512 -15.04 20.75 -2.85
CA ASN A 512 -14.93 22.11 -3.37
C ASN A 512 -16.20 22.95 -3.11
N PRO A 513 -16.55 23.21 -1.83
CA PRO A 513 -17.79 23.91 -1.49
C PRO A 513 -17.78 25.41 -1.84
N TYR A 514 -16.65 26.01 -2.21
CA TYR A 514 -16.54 27.42 -2.58
C TYR A 514 -15.32 27.64 -3.49
N LEU A 515 -15.54 28.08 -4.74
CA LEU A 515 -14.49 28.82 -5.44
C LEU A 515 -14.46 30.22 -4.80
N PRO A 516 -13.34 30.67 -4.22
CA PRO A 516 -13.23 32.06 -3.81
C PRO A 516 -13.43 32.91 -5.07
N ALA A 517 -14.46 33.77 -5.04
CA ALA A 517 -14.72 34.71 -6.10
C ALA A 517 -13.44 35.51 -6.37
N SER A 518 -12.78 35.23 -7.49
CA SER A 518 -11.71 36.07 -7.99
C SER A 518 -12.34 37.40 -8.43
N GLY A 519 -12.12 38.44 -7.64
CA GLY A 519 -12.38 39.83 -7.99
C GLY A 519 -13.80 40.32 -7.70
N ARG A 520 -13.95 41.07 -6.60
CA ARG A 520 -14.85 42.22 -6.59
C ARG A 520 -14.27 43.31 -7.49
#